data_AF-A0A426V4D5-F1
#
_entry.id   AF-A0A426V4D5-F1
#
_cell.length_a   1.000
_cell.length_b   1.000
_cell.length_c   1.000
_cell.angle_alpha   90.00
_cell.angle_beta   90.00
_cell.angle_gamma   90.00
#
_symmetry.space_group_name_H-M   'P 1'
#
loop_
_entity.id
_entity.type
_entity.pdbx_description
1 polymer ?
#
loop_
_entity_poly.entity_id
_entity_poly.type
_entity_poly.pdbx_seq_one_letter_code
_entity_poly.pdbx_strand_id
1 'polypeptide(L)' 'MSQLALAPRSSTPRAVRDRLDIEELERLLVAARAGVPRMRLVAEFGVSRNTIYRLLQAASTA' A
#
# COMPACT_ATOMS: atom_id res chain seq x y z
N MET A 1 -5.44 32.53 6.72
CA MET A 1 -5.62 31.55 5.64
C MET A 1 -4.56 30.46 5.80
N SER A 2 -4.82 29.46 6.65
CA SER A 2 -3.84 28.42 6.97
C SER A 2 -3.93 27.29 5.96
N GLN A 3 -3.05 27.31 4.96
CA GLN A 3 -2.93 26.22 4.00
C GLN A 3 -1.99 25.16 4.59
N LEU A 4 -2.56 24.24 5.37
CA LEU A 4 -1.87 23.04 5.79
C LEU A 4 -1.68 22.16 4.54
N ALA A 5 -0.52 22.26 3.89
CA ALA A 5 -0.13 21.31 2.87
C ALA A 5 0.03 19.94 3.54
N LEU A 6 -1.01 19.10 3.44
CA LEU A 6 -0.92 17.66 3.71
C LEU A 6 0.00 17.06 2.63
N ALA A 7 1.31 17.13 2.86
CA ALA A 7 2.21 16.20 2.20
C ALA A 7 1.79 14.78 2.61
N PRO A 8 1.58 13.83 1.68
CA PRO A 8 1.27 12.46 2.05
C PRO A 8 2.50 11.93 2.79
N ARG A 9 2.38 11.77 4.11
CA ARG A 9 3.35 11.03 4.91
C ARG A 9 3.17 9.57 4.54
N SER A 10 3.70 9.18 3.39
CA SER A 10 3.76 7.78 2.98
C SER A 10 4.70 7.08 3.95
N SER A 11 4.14 6.52 5.01
CA SER A 11 4.78 5.64 5.99
C SER A 11 5.14 4.27 5.37
N THR A 12 4.91 4.09 4.08
CA THR A 12 5.31 2.89 3.36
C THR A 12 6.84 2.83 3.27
N PRO A 13 7.47 1.72 3.72
CA PRO A 13 8.91 1.57 3.63
C PRO A 13 9.36 1.71 2.17
N ARG A 14 10.36 2.55 1.91
CA ARG A 14 10.87 2.83 0.56
C ARG A 14 11.24 1.55 -0.21
N ALA A 15 11.80 0.54 0.48
CA ALA A 15 12.12 -0.78 -0.08
C ALA A 15 10.91 -1.57 -0.60
N VAL A 16 9.68 -1.23 -0.18
CA VAL A 16 8.45 -1.83 -0.73
C VAL A 16 7.98 -1.07 -1.98
N ARG A 17 8.19 0.26 -2.02
CA ARG A 17 7.98 1.08 -3.23
C ARG A 17 8.98 0.78 -4.34
N ASP A 18 10.15 0.22 -4.01
CA ASP A 18 11.11 -0.24 -5.03
C ASP A 18 10.61 -1.47 -5.80
N ARG A 19 9.54 -2.14 -5.33
CA ARG A 19 8.92 -3.30 -6.01
C ARG A 19 7.53 -3.05 -6.57
N LEU A 20 6.86 -2.00 -6.09
CA LEU A 20 5.55 -1.57 -6.55
C LEU A 20 5.61 -0.08 -6.81
N ASP A 21 5.26 0.33 -8.03
CA ASP A 21 5.10 1.75 -8.30
C ASP A 21 3.92 2.34 -7.48
N ILE A 22 3.76 3.67 -7.53
CA ILE A 22 2.74 4.36 -6.73
C ILE A 22 1.33 3.93 -7.15
N GLU A 23 1.10 3.70 -8.44
CA GLU A 23 -0.21 3.28 -8.96
C GLU A 23 -0.55 1.85 -8.55
N GLU A 24 0.42 0.94 -8.63
CA GLU A 24 0.31 -0.45 -8.18
C GLU A 24 0.02 -0.52 -6.67
N LEU A 25 0.68 0.32 -5.89
CA LEU A 25 0.41 0.44 -4.46
C LEU A 25 -1.03 0.90 -4.20
N GLU A 26 -1.51 1.92 -4.91
CA GLU A 26 -2.89 2.40 -4.77
C GLU A 26 -3.90 1.32 -5.18
N ARG A 27 -3.68 0.64 -6.32
CA ARG A 27 -4.51 -0.48 -6.77
C ARG A 27 -4.55 -1.61 -5.73
N LEU A 28 -3.40 -1.97 -5.15
CA LEU A 28 -3.31 -2.98 -4.10
C LEU A 28 -4.12 -2.59 -2.86
N LEU A 29 -4.00 -1.33 -2.42
CA LEU A 29 -4.72 -0.83 -1.24
C LEU A 29 -6.23 -0.78 -1.48
N VAL A 30 -6.68 -0.36 -2.67
CA VAL A 30 -8.09 -0.38 -3.07
C VAL A 30 -8.63 -1.80 -3.08
N ALA A 31 -7.93 -2.74 -3.73
CA ALA A 31 -8.33 -4.14 -3.78
C ALA A 31 -8.39 -4.78 -2.37
N ALA A 32 -7.42 -4.48 -1.51
CA ALA A 32 -7.42 -4.96 -0.14
C ALA A 32 -8.59 -4.40 0.68
N ARG A 33 -8.95 -3.11 0.51
CA ARG A 33 -10.11 -2.49 1.17
C ARG A 33 -11.44 -3.05 0.65
N ALA A 34 -11.50 -3.45 -0.62
CA ALA A 34 -12.64 -4.15 -1.20
C ALA A 34 -12.79 -5.61 -0.70
N GLY A 35 -11.86 -6.09 0.13
CA GLY A 35 -11.91 -7.44 0.72
C GLY A 35 -11.29 -8.53 -0.15
N VAL A 36 -10.49 -8.16 -1.17
CA VAL A 36 -9.81 -9.15 -2.02
C VAL A 36 -8.89 -10.04 -1.17
N PRO A 37 -8.96 -11.38 -1.32
CA PRO A 37 -8.12 -12.29 -0.56
C PRO A 37 -6.63 -12.03 -0.80
N ARG A 38 -5.85 -12.06 0.28
CA ARG A 38 -4.39 -11.81 0.22
C ARG A 38 -3.65 -12.69 -0.78
N MET A 39 -4.12 -13.93 -1.02
CA MET A 39 -3.49 -14.82 -2.00
C MET A 39 -3.67 -14.34 -3.44
N ARG A 40 -4.81 -13.70 -3.75
CA ARG A 40 -5.03 -13.08 -5.06
C ARG A 40 -4.15 -11.86 -5.23
N LEU A 41 -4.01 -11.03 -4.19
CA LEU A 41 -3.10 -9.88 -4.19
C LEU A 41 -1.63 -10.28 -4.40
N VAL A 42 -1.17 -11.40 -3.81
CA VAL A 42 0.18 -11.91 -4.07
C VAL A 42 0.38 -12.27 -5.55
N ALA A 43 -0.59 -12.96 -6.14
CA ALA A 43 -0.51 -13.40 -7.53
C ALA A 43 -0.59 -12.22 -8.51
N GLU A 44 -1.42 -11.23 -8.22
CA GLU A 44 -1.69 -10.08 -9.08
C GLU A 44 -0.58 -9.03 -9.06
N PHE A 45 -0.02 -8.76 -7.87
CA PHE A 45 0.99 -7.71 -7.68
C PHE A 45 2.42 -8.27 -7.53
N GLY A 46 2.62 -9.58 -7.62
CA GLY A 46 3.94 -10.22 -7.54
C GLY A 46 4.69 -10.02 -6.22
N VAL A 47 4.00 -9.59 -5.16
CA VAL A 47 4.60 -9.29 -3.85
C VAL A 47 4.31 -10.37 -2.81
N SER A 48 5.25 -10.56 -1.89
CA SER A 48 5.09 -11.57 -0.84
C SER A 48 3.93 -11.25 0.11
N ARG A 49 3.34 -12.29 0.72
CA ARG A 49 2.31 -12.15 1.77
C ARG A 49 2.75 -11.22 2.91
N ASN A 50 4.02 -11.30 3.33
CA ASN A 50 4.56 -10.48 4.40
C ASN A 50 4.66 -9.00 3.98
N THR A 51 5.02 -8.74 2.72
CA THR A 51 5.03 -7.39 2.16
C THR A 51 3.64 -6.75 2.20
N ILE A 52 2.62 -7.49 1.75
CA ILE A 52 1.22 -7.04 1.79
C ILE A 52 0.80 -6.72 3.24
N TYR A 53 1.13 -7.59 4.19
CA TYR A 53 0.80 -7.38 5.60
C TYR A 53 1.42 -6.09 6.18
N ARG A 54 2.69 -5.82 5.86
CA ARG A 54 3.36 -4.58 6.29
C ARG A 54 2.75 -3.33 5.64
N LEU A 55 2.39 -3.41 4.36
CA LEU A 55 1.74 -2.32 3.64
C LEU A 55 0.37 -1.97 4.25
N LEU A 56 -0.44 -2.99 4.52
CA LEU A 56 -1.77 -2.78 5.09
C LEU A 56 -1.71 -2.23 6.52
N GLN A 57 -0.76 -2.67 7.34
CA GLN A 57 -0.55 -2.08 8.67
C GLN A 57 -0.12 -0.61 8.59
N ALA A 58 0.86 -0.30 7.73
CA ALA A 58 1.32 1.09 7.55
C ALA A 58 0.20 2.01 7.06
N ALA A 59 -0.68 1.50 6.19
CA ALA A 59 -1.84 2.23 5.66
C ALA A 59 -3.04 2.32 6.63
N SER A 60 -3.09 1.49 7.68
CA SER A 60 -4.13 1.53 8.71
C SER A 60 -3.80 2.48 9.87
N THR A 61 -2.54 2.94 9.96
CA THR A 61 -2.07 3.83 11.03
C THR A 61 -1.95 5.29 10.53
N ALA A 62 -2.37 5.55 9.28
CA ALA A 62 -2.32 6.84 8.61
C ALA A 62 -3.74 7.35 8.35
#